data_AF-A0A2E0N686-F1
#
_entry.id   AF-A0A2E0N686-F1
#
_cell.length_a   1.000
_cell.length_b   1.000
_cell.length_c   1.000
_cell.angle_alpha   90.00
_cell.angle_beta   90.00
_cell.angle_gamma   90.00
#
_symmetry.space_group_name_H-M   'P 1'
#
loop_
_entity.id
_entity.type
_entity.pdbx_description
1 polymer ?
#
loop_
_entity_poly.entity_id
_entity_poly.type
_entity_poly.pdbx_seq_one_letter_code
_entity_poly.pdbx_strand_id
1 'polypeptide(L)'
;MACVDLDSTIDFVKGFFTSDFPEQRLPFTATENPKFPRHLAAQLLRDTAFGDWRDVIKRIRRRTLIVGGDASIFTADSQWWIASQIPDAQIEIFPVDEGGSHFMFVENPGRFNSRVLSFLSS
;
A
#
# COMPACT_ATOMS: atom_id res chain seq x y z
N MET A 1 23.84 -12.93 13.22
CA MET A 1 22.97 -12.56 14.35
C MET A 1 21.85 -11.71 13.79
N ALA A 2 20.59 -12.17 13.82
CA ALA A 2 19.48 -11.33 13.39
C ALA A 2 19.27 -10.26 14.48
N CYS A 3 19.85 -9.07 14.28
CA CYS A 3 19.50 -7.91 15.07
C CYS A 3 18.09 -7.49 14.63
N VAL A 4 17.08 -7.87 15.40
CA VAL A 4 15.72 -7.36 15.21
C VAL A 4 15.60 -6.13 16.09
N ASP A 5 15.99 -4.98 15.53
CA ASP A 5 15.67 -3.69 16.12
C ASP A 5 14.17 -3.43 15.91
N LEU A 6 13.37 -3.90 16.86
CA LEU A 6 11.92 -3.82 16.80
C LEU A 6 11.44 -2.37 16.90
N ASP A 7 12.07 -1.57 17.75
CA ASP A 7 11.71 -0.16 17.97
C ASP A 7 11.92 0.66 16.69
N SER A 8 13.07 0.53 16.03
CA SER A 8 13.27 1.18 14.72
C SER A 8 12.31 0.66 13.66
N THR A 9 11.87 -0.60 13.75
CA THR A 9 10.88 -1.15 12.82
C THR A 9 9.49 -0.57 13.09
N ILE A 10 9.11 -0.35 14.36
CA ILE A 10 7.87 0.32 14.75
C ILE A 10 7.84 1.75 14.20
N ASP A 11 8.90 2.51 14.40
CA ASP A 11 9.00 3.90 13.90
C ASP A 11 8.90 3.96 12.38
N PHE A 12 9.55 3.02 11.69
CA PHE A 12 9.46 2.91 10.24
C PHE A 12 8.03 2.61 9.77
N VAL A 13 7.36 1.60 10.35
CA VAL A 13 6.02 1.21 9.89
C VAL A 13 4.94 2.22 10.26
N LYS A 14 5.14 3.03 11.31
CA LYS A 14 4.24 4.12 11.69
C LYS A 14 4.00 5.10 10.53
N GLY A 15 5.00 5.33 9.69
CA GLY A 15 4.88 6.20 8.50
C GLY A 15 3.94 5.70 7.39
N PHE A 16 3.44 4.46 7.48
CA PHE A 16 2.50 3.89 6.49
C PHE A 16 1.04 3.93 6.93
N PHE A 17 0.76 4.52 8.09
CA PHE A 17 -0.58 4.63 8.66
C PHE A 17 -0.99 6.10 8.79
N THR A 18 -2.29 6.38 8.90
CA THR A 18 -2.75 7.70 9.33
C THR A 18 -2.44 7.93 10.81
N SER A 19 -2.55 9.18 11.28
CA SER A 19 -2.40 9.53 12.70
C SER A 19 -3.42 8.83 13.61
N ASP A 20 -4.56 8.42 13.04
CA ASP A 20 -5.67 7.84 13.79
C ASP A 20 -5.48 6.32 13.99
N PHE A 21 -4.48 5.71 13.35
CA PHE A 21 -4.18 4.30 13.54
C PHE A 21 -3.68 4.03 14.97
N PRO A 22 -4.27 3.06 15.71
CA PRO A 22 -3.90 2.83 17.10
C PRO A 22 -2.45 2.40 17.27
N GLU A 23 -1.65 3.18 18.00
CA GLU A 23 -0.22 2.90 18.22
C GLU A 23 0.03 1.51 18.82
N GLN A 24 -0.89 1.02 19.65
CA GLN A 24 -0.84 -0.32 20.25
C GLN A 24 -0.85 -1.46 19.22
N ARG A 25 -1.27 -1.20 17.98
CA ARG A 25 -1.26 -2.17 16.87
C ARG A 25 0.03 -2.15 16.06
N LEU A 26 0.86 -1.10 16.18
CA LEU A 26 2.13 -0.99 15.46
C LEU A 26 3.13 -2.13 15.80
N PRO A 27 3.27 -2.57 17.07
CA PRO A 27 4.16 -3.69 17.39
C PRO A 27 3.81 -4.97 16.63
N PHE A 28 2.51 -5.28 16.47
CA PHE A 28 2.10 -6.43 15.67
C PHE A 28 2.61 -6.30 14.23
N THR A 29 2.34 -5.19 13.55
CA THR A 29 2.83 -4.94 12.18
C THR A 29 4.36 -5.03 12.09
N ALA A 30 5.08 -4.49 13.07
CA ALA A 30 6.53 -4.53 13.11
C ALA A 30 7.07 -5.95 13.30
N THR A 31 6.41 -6.81 14.08
CA THR A 31 6.79 -8.23 14.26
C THR A 31 6.52 -9.09 13.02
N GLU A 32 5.61 -8.68 12.14
CA GLU A 32 5.34 -9.37 10.87
C GLU A 32 6.43 -9.11 9.80
N ASN A 33 7.08 -7.94 9.84
CA ASN A 33 8.14 -7.55 8.89
C ASN A 33 9.36 -8.50 8.84
N PRO A 34 9.96 -8.97 9.96
CA PRO A 34 11.12 -9.85 9.92
C PRO A 34 10.83 -11.29 9.46
N LYS A 35 9.56 -11.64 9.13
CA LYS A 35 9.23 -12.95 8.55
C LYS A 35 9.89 -13.17 7.18
N PHE A 36 10.28 -12.10 6.49
CA PHE A 36 11.11 -12.15 5.29
C PHE A 36 12.55 -11.69 5.61
N PRO A 37 13.61 -12.38 5.10
CA PRO A 37 14.99 -12.00 5.40
C PRO A 37 15.31 -10.56 4.97
N ARG A 38 15.74 -9.71 5.92
CA ARG A 38 15.94 -8.25 5.71
C ARG A 38 16.82 -7.90 4.52
N HIS A 39 17.90 -8.65 4.28
CA HIS A 39 18.79 -8.38 3.15
C HIS A 39 18.12 -8.66 1.79
N LEU A 40 17.24 -9.67 1.72
CA LEU A 40 16.43 -9.93 0.53
C LEU A 40 15.31 -8.90 0.40
N ALA A 41 14.68 -8.50 1.51
CA ALA A 41 13.68 -7.43 1.53
C ALA A 41 14.25 -6.12 0.95
N ALA A 42 15.46 -5.74 1.39
CA ALA A 42 16.14 -4.55 0.91
C ALA A 42 16.51 -4.64 -0.59
N GLN A 43 16.93 -5.82 -1.07
CA GLN A 43 17.18 -6.03 -2.51
C GLN A 43 15.89 -5.89 -3.32
N LEU A 44 14.81 -6.54 -2.88
CA LEU A 44 13.51 -6.48 -3.55
C LEU A 44 12.93 -5.04 -3.56
N LEU A 45 13.04 -4.33 -2.44
CA LEU A 45 12.61 -2.93 -2.35
C LEU A 45 13.39 -2.05 -3.33
N ARG A 46 14.72 -2.21 -3.42
CA ARG A 46 15.51 -1.44 -4.39
C ARG A 46 15.11 -1.73 -5.84
N ASP A 47 14.92 -3.00 -6.18
CA ASP A 47 14.52 -3.41 -7.53
C ASP A 47 13.14 -2.85 -7.91
N THR A 48 12.17 -2.96 -7.00
CA THR A 48 10.78 -2.59 -7.27
C THR A 48 10.54 -1.08 -7.21
N ALA A 49 11.05 -0.42 -6.16
CA ALA A 49 10.73 0.98 -5.87
C ALA A 49 11.52 1.99 -6.73
N PHE A 50 12.65 1.60 -7.31
CA PHE A 50 13.47 2.47 -8.17
C PHE A 50 13.28 2.20 -9.67
N GLY A 51 12.51 1.17 -10.03
CA GLY A 51 12.12 0.91 -11.41
C GLY A 51 11.15 1.97 -11.95
N ASP A 52 11.34 2.39 -13.19
CA ASP A 52 10.33 3.18 -13.92
C ASP A 52 9.39 2.22 -14.66
N TRP A 53 8.16 2.11 -14.15
CA TRP A 53 7.15 1.18 -14.65
C TRP A 53 6.17 1.81 -15.64
N ARG A 54 6.38 3.08 -16.04
CA ARG A 54 5.38 3.83 -16.81
C ARG A 54 5.07 3.19 -18.17
N ASP A 55 6.05 2.59 -18.82
CA ASP A 55 5.86 1.89 -20.09
C ASP A 55 5.20 0.51 -19.91
N VAL A 56 5.43 -0.16 -18.77
CA VAL A 56 4.80 -1.43 -18.39
C VAL A 56 3.33 -1.23 -18.05
N ILE A 57 2.99 -0.22 -17.24
CA ILE A 57 1.62 0.11 -16.85
C ILE A 57 0.73 0.33 -18.07
N LYS A 58 1.24 1.06 -19.08
CA LYS A 58 0.55 1.30 -20.37
C LYS A 58 0.28 0.03 -21.18
N ARG A 59 0.85 -1.12 -20.83
CA ARG A 59 0.61 -2.41 -21.51
C ARG A 59 -0.51 -3.23 -20.88
N ILE A 60 -1.04 -2.83 -19.72
CA ILE A 60 -2.12 -3.54 -19.04
C ILE A 60 -3.41 -3.40 -19.87
N ARG A 61 -4.03 -4.53 -20.20
CA ARG A 61 -5.27 -4.62 -21.01
C ARG A 61 -6.40 -5.35 -20.30
N ARG A 62 -6.19 -5.75 -19.04
CA ARG A 62 -7.21 -6.38 -18.23
C ARG A 62 -7.86 -5.33 -17.34
N ARG A 63 -9.15 -5.56 -17.06
CA ARG A 63 -9.88 -4.82 -16.03
C ARG A 63 -9.04 -4.77 -14.76
N THR A 64 -8.86 -3.58 -14.21
CA THR A 64 -7.95 -3.34 -13.10
C THR A 64 -8.63 -2.43 -12.09
N LEU A 65 -8.61 -2.82 -10.81
CA LEU A 65 -8.96 -1.94 -9.70
C LEU A 65 -7.67 -1.35 -9.13
N ILE A 66 -7.61 -0.03 -9.05
CA ILE A 66 -6.50 0.74 -8.49
C ILE A 66 -6.96 1.27 -7.15
N VAL A 67 -6.18 1.02 -6.10
CA VAL A 67 -6.52 1.45 -4.74
C VAL A 67 -5.39 2.29 -4.18
N GLY A 68 -5.73 3.42 -3.58
CA GLY A 68 -4.79 4.30 -2.90
C GLY A 68 -5.44 5.04 -1.74
N GLY A 69 -4.68 5.89 -1.07
CA GLY A 69 -5.15 6.74 0.01
C GLY A 69 -4.58 8.14 -0.08
N ASP A 70 -5.36 9.14 0.35
CA ASP A 70 -4.97 10.56 0.28
C ASP A 70 -3.79 10.95 1.17
N ALA A 71 -3.59 10.24 2.28
CA ALA A 71 -2.46 10.42 3.19
C ALA A 71 -1.27 9.48 2.89
N SER A 72 -1.36 8.68 1.83
CA SER A 72 -0.29 7.76 1.44
C SER A 72 0.97 8.52 1.00
N ILE A 73 2.14 8.00 1.37
CA ILE A 73 3.44 8.46 0.85
C ILE A 73 3.54 8.30 -0.68
N PHE A 74 2.72 7.42 -1.27
CA PHE A 74 2.49 7.34 -2.71
C PHE A 74 1.19 8.09 -3.01
N THR A 75 1.33 9.29 -3.57
CA THR A 75 0.28 10.28 -3.76
C THR A 75 -0.92 9.76 -4.55
N ALA A 76 -2.14 10.21 -4.23
CA ALA A 76 -3.33 9.89 -5.01
C ALA A 76 -3.17 10.24 -6.52
N ASP A 77 -2.44 11.31 -6.86
CA ASP A 77 -2.15 11.70 -8.25
C ASP A 77 -1.46 10.60 -9.06
N SER A 78 -0.56 9.81 -8.46
CA SER A 78 0.05 8.69 -9.18
C SER A 78 -0.97 7.60 -9.48
N GLN A 79 -1.97 7.41 -8.61
CA GLN A 79 -3.00 6.39 -8.76
C GLN A 79 -4.02 6.83 -9.82
N TRP A 80 -4.40 8.11 -9.83
CA TRP A 80 -5.18 8.72 -10.90
C TRP A 80 -4.47 8.61 -12.26
N TRP A 81 -3.16 8.87 -12.28
CA TRP A 81 -2.38 8.68 -13.50
C TRP A 81 -2.40 7.23 -13.96
N ILE A 82 -2.14 6.25 -13.09
CA ILE A 82 -2.21 4.81 -13.44
C ILE A 82 -3.57 4.47 -14.04
N ALA A 83 -4.67 4.94 -13.42
CA ALA A 83 -6.03 4.68 -13.91
C ALA A 83 -6.25 5.24 -15.32
N SER A 84 -5.73 6.43 -15.59
CA SER A 84 -5.81 7.04 -16.93
C SER A 84 -5.03 6.26 -18.01
N GLN A 85 -4.07 5.42 -17.64
CA GLN A 85 -3.25 4.64 -18.59
C GLN A 85 -3.83 3.27 -18.94
N ILE A 86 -4.78 2.76 -18.15
CA ILE A 86 -5.30 1.39 -18.27
C ILE A 86 -6.76 1.45 -18.72
N PRO A 87 -7.11 0.86 -19.88
CA PRO A 87 -8.50 0.77 -20.31
C PRO A 87 -9.38 0.03 -19.29
N ASP A 88 -10.60 0.53 -19.07
CA ASP A 88 -11.58 -0.03 -18.13
C ASP A 88 -11.09 -0.12 -16.67
N ALA A 89 -10.12 0.71 -16.29
CA ALA A 89 -9.67 0.79 -14.91
C ALA A 89 -10.74 1.43 -14.02
N GLN A 90 -10.88 0.88 -12.82
CA GLN A 90 -11.61 1.49 -11.71
C GLN A 90 -10.61 1.99 -10.69
N ILE A 91 -10.95 3.07 -9.99
CA ILE A 91 -10.08 3.67 -8.98
C ILE A 91 -10.85 3.96 -7.70
N GLU A 92 -10.24 3.63 -6.58
CA GLU A 92 -10.75 3.88 -5.23
C GLU A 92 -9.66 4.57 -4.41
N ILE A 93 -9.89 5.84 -4.08
CA ILE A 93 -9.02 6.61 -3.19
C ILE A 93 -9.70 6.72 -1.83
N PHE A 94 -8.99 6.29 -0.80
CA PHE A 94 -9.46 6.33 0.59
C PHE A 94 -9.12 7.71 1.17
N PRO A 95 -10.11 8.45 1.69
CA PRO A 95 -9.85 9.72 2.33
C PRO A 95 -9.14 9.51 3.67
N VAL A 96 -8.47 10.57 4.14
CA VAL A 96 -7.65 10.51 5.36
C VAL A 96 -8.46 10.09 6.58
N ASP A 97 -9.67 10.62 6.73
CA ASP A 97 -10.60 10.35 7.84
C ASP A 97 -11.24 8.94 7.79
N GLU A 98 -11.00 8.18 6.71
CA GLU A 98 -11.36 6.78 6.59
C GLU A 98 -10.14 5.84 6.58
N GLY A 99 -8.98 6.29 7.09
CA GLY A 99 -7.76 5.49 7.16
C GLY A 99 -6.99 5.42 5.84
N GLY A 100 -7.02 6.50 5.06
CA GLY A 100 -6.43 6.58 3.73
C GLY A 100 -4.91 6.78 3.68
N SER A 101 -4.10 6.01 4.41
CA SER A 101 -2.63 6.00 4.24
C SER A 101 -2.15 4.83 3.36
N HIS A 102 -0.86 4.50 3.38
CA HIS A 102 -0.27 3.44 2.56
C HIS A 102 -0.78 2.03 2.90
N PHE A 103 -1.23 1.80 4.15
CA PHE A 103 -1.87 0.56 4.57
C PHE A 103 -3.38 0.72 4.82
N MET A 104 -4.07 1.45 3.95
CA MET A 104 -5.53 1.63 4.00
C MET A 104 -6.35 0.33 4.12
N PHE A 105 -5.84 -0.78 3.59
CA PHE A 105 -6.50 -2.10 3.72
C PHE A 105 -6.41 -2.68 5.14
N VAL A 106 -5.46 -2.22 5.96
CA VAL A 106 -5.34 -2.55 7.39
C VAL A 106 -6.14 -1.57 8.25
N GLU A 107 -6.17 -0.30 7.86
CA GLU A 107 -6.89 0.76 8.59
C GLU A 107 -8.41 0.64 8.40
N ASN A 108 -8.85 0.37 7.18
CA ASN A 108 -10.26 0.22 6.83
C ASN A 108 -10.50 -1.05 5.99
N PRO A 109 -10.35 -2.24 6.61
CA PRO A 109 -10.54 -3.51 5.92
C PRO A 109 -11.97 -3.69 5.42
N GLY A 110 -12.96 -3.10 6.10
CA GLY A 110 -14.37 -3.19 5.71
C GLY A 110 -14.62 -2.57 4.33
N ARG A 111 -14.24 -1.30 4.16
CA ARG A 111 -14.37 -0.63 2.86
C ARG A 111 -13.49 -1.28 1.81
N PHE A 112 -12.22 -1.59 2.11
CA PHE A 112 -11.32 -2.26 1.16
C PHE A 112 -11.92 -3.57 0.63
N ASN A 113 -12.35 -4.46 1.53
CA ASN A 113 -12.95 -5.73 1.15
C ASN A 113 -14.23 -5.53 0.33
N SER A 114 -15.09 -4.57 0.68
CA SER A 114 -16.30 -4.28 -0.11
C SER A 114 -15.99 -3.84 -1.53
N ARG A 115 -14.97 -2.98 -1.74
CA ARG A 115 -14.57 -2.49 -3.06
C ARG A 115 -13.97 -3.60 -3.91
N VAL A 116 -13.10 -4.41 -3.31
CA VAL A 116 -12.53 -5.59 -3.98
C VAL A 116 -13.63 -6.58 -4.38
N LEU A 117 -14.55 -6.93 -3.48
CA LEU A 117 -15.66 -7.85 -3.78
C LEU A 117 -16.59 -7.32 -4.87
N SER A 118 -16.91 -6.02 -4.83
CA SER A 118 -17.70 -5.36 -5.87
C SER A 118 -17.02 -5.44 -7.23
N PHE A 119 -15.70 -5.19 -7.29
CA PHE A 119 -14.93 -5.28 -8.54
C PHE A 119 -14.88 -6.71 -9.09
N LEU A 120 -14.75 -7.71 -8.22
CA LEU A 120 -14.70 -9.13 -8.62
C LEU A 120 -16.06 -9.68 -9.09
N SER A 121 -17.16 -9.08 -8.64
CA SER A 121 -18.52 -9.54 -8.95
C SER A 121 -19.17 -8.80 -10.13
N SER A 122 -18.46 -7.84 -10.74
CA SER A 122 -18.97 -6.99 -11.83
C SER A 122 -18.51 -7.43 -13.22
#